data_AF-A0A842MH28-F1
#
_entry.id   AF-A0A842MH28-F1
#
_cell.length_a   1.000
_cell.length_b   1.000
_cell.length_c   1.000
_cell.angle_alpha   90.00
_cell.angle_beta   90.00
_cell.angle_gamma   90.00
#
_symmetry.space_group_name_H-M   'P 1'
#
loop_
_entity.id
_entity.type
_entity.pdbx_description
1 polymer ?
#
loop_
_entity_poly.entity_id
_entity_poly.type
_entity_poly.pdbx_seq_one_letter_code
_entity_poly.pdbx_strand_id
1 'polypeptide(L)'
;MSRRVKKEKVHNPKRRYEYALKHLNASSILDGNKKHIEKFAKSCMAEGIGKLRITKYIYTLTKISGMLKKDFYEANKEDIERIIYEIEESDLSEWSKHDYKATLKNFTGRQVNCKNHNFDLLHAKSVLGFGSIVIAAIDNNTPEQQVN
;
A
#
# COMPACT_ATOMS: atom_id res chain seq x y z
N MET A 1 -0.14 41.66 -27.18
CA MET A 1 0.64 40.50 -26.72
C MET A 1 0.23 40.14 -25.29
N SER A 2 -0.66 39.16 -25.12
CA SER A 2 -1.09 38.72 -23.78
C SER A 2 0.01 37.86 -23.15
N ARG A 3 0.62 38.35 -22.08
CA ARG A 3 1.59 37.62 -21.26
C ARG A 3 0.81 36.49 -20.57
N ARG A 4 0.88 35.26 -21.12
CA ARG A 4 0.43 34.05 -20.40
C ARG A 4 1.22 33.96 -19.10
N VAL A 5 0.63 34.46 -18.01
CA VAL A 5 1.07 34.07 -16.67
C VAL A 5 0.86 32.57 -16.62
N LYS A 6 1.95 31.79 -16.67
CA LYS A 6 1.89 30.37 -16.34
C LYS A 6 1.29 30.34 -14.93
N LYS A 7 0.04 29.89 -14.78
CA LYS A 7 -0.53 29.61 -13.46
C LYS A 7 0.45 28.68 -12.77
N GLU A 8 1.22 29.20 -11.81
CA GLU A 8 1.99 28.37 -10.91
C GLU A 8 0.98 27.44 -10.26
N LYS A 9 1.05 26.16 -10.65
CA LYS A 9 0.16 25.15 -10.07
C LYS A 9 0.44 25.17 -8.58
N VAL A 10 -0.57 25.56 -7.79
CA VAL A 10 -0.59 25.67 -6.32
C VAL A 10 -0.15 24.38 -5.61
N HIS A 11 0.07 23.29 -6.35
CA HIS A 11 0.65 22.05 -5.87
C HIS A 11 2.16 21.99 -6.13
N ASN A 12 2.97 22.29 -5.11
CA ASN A 12 4.42 22.02 -5.11
C ASN A 12 4.69 20.60 -4.58
N PRO A 13 4.94 19.59 -5.45
CA PRO A 13 5.07 18.20 -5.04
C PRO A 13 6.32 17.94 -4.19
N LYS A 14 7.39 18.71 -4.40
CA LYS A 14 8.62 18.63 -3.62
C LYS A 14 8.34 19.01 -2.17
N ARG A 15 7.70 20.17 -1.97
CA ARG A 15 7.32 20.66 -0.64
C ARG A 15 6.42 19.64 0.07
N ARG A 16 5.37 19.13 -0.59
CA ARG A 16 4.45 18.13 0.01
C ARG A 16 5.17 16.86 0.46
N TYR A 17 6.12 16.37 -0.33
CA TYR A 17 6.94 15.22 0.04
C TYR A 17 7.83 15.48 1.26
N GLU A 18 8.50 16.63 1.30
CA GLU A 18 9.33 17.02 2.46
C GLU A 18 8.49 17.13 3.74
N TYR A 19 7.28 17.70 3.65
CA TYR A 19 6.34 17.74 4.77
C TYR A 19 5.91 16.34 5.22
N ALA A 20 5.69 15.41 4.29
CA ALA A 20 5.33 14.04 4.63
C ALA A 20 6.45 13.33 5.40
N LEU A 21 7.72 13.53 5.02
CA LEU A 21 8.85 12.99 5.77
C LEU A 21 8.97 13.62 7.17
N LYS A 22 8.75 14.94 7.29
CA LYS A 22 8.74 15.61 8.60
C LYS A 22 7.62 15.05 9.48
N HIS A 23 6.43 14.84 8.92
CA HIS A 23 5.31 14.23 9.63
C HIS A 23 5.63 12.80 10.07
N LEU A 24 6.21 11.98 9.21
CA LEU A 24 6.66 10.62 9.54
C LEU A 24 7.62 10.63 10.74
N ASN A 25 8.62 11.51 10.73
CA ASN A 25 9.60 11.62 11.81
C ASN A 25 8.98 12.09 13.13
N ALA A 26 8.01 13.00 13.06
CA ALA A 26 7.30 13.51 14.22
C ALA A 26 6.21 12.55 14.77
N SER A 27 5.85 11.51 14.03
CA SER A 27 4.79 10.58 14.43
C SER A 27 5.21 9.63 15.55
N SER A 28 4.27 9.29 16.43
CA SER A 28 4.48 8.39 17.58
C SER A 28 4.48 6.90 17.20
N ILE A 29 4.94 6.55 16.01
CA ILE A 29 5.08 5.16 15.56
C ILE A 29 6.46 4.59 15.92
N LEU A 30 6.59 3.26 15.85
CA LEU A 30 7.86 2.56 16.04
C LEU A 30 8.94 3.07 15.08
N ASP A 31 10.15 3.27 15.59
CA ASP A 31 11.27 3.79 14.78
C ASP A 31 11.70 2.81 13.66
N GLY A 32 11.50 1.50 13.85
CA GLY A 32 11.65 0.49 12.80
C GLY A 32 10.74 0.80 11.61
N ASN A 33 9.44 0.99 11.89
CA ASN A 33 8.45 1.34 10.87
C ASN A 33 8.75 2.67 10.17
N LYS A 34 9.26 3.68 10.88
CA LYS A 34 9.71 4.94 10.24
C LYS A 34 10.79 4.66 9.19
N LYS A 35 11.81 3.86 9.55
CA LYS A 35 12.90 3.47 8.63
C LYS A 35 12.37 2.66 7.44
N HIS A 36 11.41 1.77 7.67
CA HIS A 36 10.80 0.97 6.59
C HIS A 36 10.00 1.82 5.62
N ILE A 37 9.21 2.78 6.11
CA ILE A 37 8.47 3.73 5.28
C ILE A 37 9.42 4.64 4.51
N GLU A 38 10.49 5.12 5.14
CA GLU A 38 11.49 5.96 4.47
C GLU A 38 12.22 5.18 3.36
N LYS A 39 12.64 3.94 3.62
CA LYS A 39 13.27 3.06 2.64
C LYS A 39 12.33 2.81 1.44
N PHE A 40 11.05 2.55 1.71
CA PHE A 40 10.03 2.39 0.68
C PHE A 40 9.81 3.68 -0.14
N ALA A 41 9.81 4.85 0.50
CA ALA A 41 9.70 6.12 -0.20
C ALA A 41 10.89 6.37 -1.15
N LYS A 42 12.10 5.97 -0.74
CA LYS A 42 13.32 6.05 -1.57
C LYS A 42 13.25 5.09 -2.76
N SER A 43 12.81 3.85 -2.56
CA SER A 43 12.65 2.90 -3.68
C SER A 43 11.60 3.37 -4.68
N CYS A 44 10.47 3.91 -4.20
CA CYS A 44 9.45 4.50 -5.08
C CYS A 44 10.01 5.67 -5.91
N MET A 45 10.90 6.48 -5.34
CA MET A 45 11.57 7.53 -6.11
C MET A 45 12.53 6.98 -7.17
N ALA A 46 13.27 5.91 -6.86
CA ALA A 46 14.16 5.26 -7.82
C ALA A 46 13.39 4.66 -9.01
N GLU A 47 12.16 4.17 -8.78
CA GLU A 47 11.23 3.70 -9.81
C GLU A 47 10.56 4.83 -10.62
N GLY A 48 10.81 6.10 -10.28
CA GLY A 48 10.19 7.24 -10.95
C GLY A 48 8.74 7.51 -10.53
N ILE A 49 8.28 6.98 -9.39
CA ILE A 49 6.95 7.27 -8.87
C ILE A 49 6.87 8.75 -8.48
N GLY A 50 5.80 9.43 -8.92
CA GLY A 50 5.61 10.85 -8.66
C GLY A 50 5.51 11.18 -7.16
N LYS A 51 6.15 12.27 -6.73
CA LYS A 51 6.21 12.72 -5.32
C LYS A 51 4.86 12.83 -4.61
N LEU A 52 3.79 13.16 -5.32
CA LEU A 52 2.44 13.22 -4.74
C LEU A 52 1.92 11.82 -4.37
N ARG A 53 2.19 10.80 -5.18
CA ARG A 53 1.84 9.41 -4.88
C ARG A 53 2.65 8.90 -3.69
N ILE A 54 3.95 9.19 -3.65
CA ILE A 54 4.82 8.84 -2.53
C ILE A 54 4.36 9.52 -1.24
N THR A 55 4.00 10.81 -1.32
CA THR A 55 3.43 11.57 -0.20
C THR A 55 2.21 10.86 0.38
N LYS A 56 1.29 10.43 -0.49
CA LYS A 56 0.10 9.67 -0.09
C LYS A 56 0.48 8.35 0.59
N TYR A 57 1.42 7.60 0.02
CA TYR A 57 1.89 6.36 0.63
C TYR A 57 2.49 6.58 2.02
N ILE A 58 3.29 7.62 2.22
CA ILE A 58 3.88 7.92 3.54
C ILE A 58 2.78 8.15 4.58
N TYR A 59 1.77 8.98 4.29
CA TYR A 59 0.68 9.23 5.23
C TYR A 59 -0.14 7.98 5.53
N THR A 60 -0.51 7.23 4.50
CA THR A 60 -1.30 6.00 4.65
C THR A 60 -0.53 4.94 5.46
N LEU A 61 0.75 4.73 5.16
CA LEU A 61 1.59 3.77 5.89
C LEU A 61 1.85 4.21 7.34
N THR A 62 1.99 5.51 7.59
CA THR A 62 2.10 6.05 8.95
C THR A 62 0.85 5.71 9.77
N LYS A 63 -0.33 5.87 9.17
CA LYS A 63 -1.60 5.53 9.85
C LYS A 63 -1.72 4.03 10.09
N ILE A 64 -1.42 3.21 9.08
CA ILE A 64 -1.43 1.74 9.21
C ILE A 64 -0.45 1.29 10.31
N SER A 65 0.75 1.87 10.37
CA SER A 65 1.70 1.58 11.44
C SER A 65 1.15 1.94 12.82
N GLY A 66 0.38 3.03 12.94
CA GLY A 66 -0.26 3.43 14.19
C GLY A 66 -1.37 2.47 14.63
N MET A 67 -2.10 1.89 13.67
CA MET A 67 -3.13 0.88 13.94
C MET A 67 -2.50 -0.49 14.28
N LEU A 68 -1.43 -0.87 13.59
CA LEU A 68 -0.76 -2.16 13.78
C LEU A 68 -0.07 -2.26 15.15
N LYS A 69 0.51 -1.16 15.65
CA LYS A 69 1.28 -1.08 16.92
C LYS A 69 2.41 -2.11 17.05
N LYS A 70 2.83 -2.73 15.94
CA LYS A 70 3.94 -3.69 15.82
C LYS A 70 4.81 -3.33 14.63
N ASP A 71 5.98 -3.94 14.53
CA ASP A 71 6.83 -3.77 13.35
C ASP A 71 6.16 -4.41 12.12
N PHE A 72 6.32 -3.79 10.95
CA PHE A 72 5.83 -4.35 9.68
C PHE A 72 6.40 -5.74 9.37
N TYR A 73 7.63 -6.05 9.80
CA TYR A 73 8.24 -7.37 9.59
C TYR A 73 7.73 -8.44 10.56
N GLU A 74 7.12 -8.03 11.66
CA GLU A 74 6.51 -8.93 12.65
C GLU A 74 5.00 -9.11 12.41
N ALA A 75 4.43 -8.38 11.45
CA ALA A 75 3.02 -8.45 11.13
C ALA A 75 2.69 -9.77 10.44
N ASN A 76 1.82 -10.55 11.07
CA ASN A 76 1.31 -11.79 10.48
C ASN A 76 0.06 -11.52 9.63
N LYS A 77 -0.42 -12.57 8.93
CA LYS A 77 -1.61 -12.48 8.08
C LYS A 77 -2.82 -11.99 8.86
N GLU A 78 -3.01 -12.48 10.08
CA GLU A 78 -4.13 -12.14 10.96
C GLU A 78 -4.08 -10.66 11.38
N ASP A 79 -2.87 -10.10 11.56
CA ASP A 79 -2.70 -8.68 11.85
C ASP A 79 -3.12 -7.83 10.65
N ILE A 80 -2.79 -8.25 9.42
CA ILE A 80 -3.20 -7.56 8.19
C ILE A 80 -4.71 -7.64 7.96
N GLU A 81 -5.31 -8.81 8.19
CA GLU A 81 -6.76 -9.00 8.08
C GLU A 81 -7.51 -8.13 9.09
N ARG A 82 -7.02 -8.04 10.34
CA ARG A 82 -7.57 -7.14 11.35
C ARG A 82 -7.55 -5.67 10.89
N ILE A 83 -6.44 -5.21 10.33
CA ILE A 83 -6.33 -3.83 9.82
C ILE A 83 -7.31 -3.58 8.67
N ILE A 84 -7.46 -4.53 7.75
CA ILE A 84 -8.42 -4.41 6.66
C ILE A 84 -9.84 -4.35 7.22
N TYR A 85 -10.18 -5.19 8.20
CA TYR A 85 -11.47 -5.17 8.88
C TYR A 85 -11.76 -3.79 9.51
N GLU A 86 -10.81 -3.24 10.29
CA GLU A 86 -10.95 -1.91 10.89
C GLU A 86 -11.13 -0.79 9.85
N ILE A 87 -10.48 -0.90 8.69
CA ILE A 87 -10.65 0.05 7.58
C ILE A 87 -12.04 -0.08 6.96
N GLU A 88 -12.54 -1.31 6.78
CA GLU A 88 -13.87 -1.55 6.20
C GLU A 88 -15.00 -1.10 7.11
N GLU A 89 -14.85 -1.30 8.43
CA GLU A 89 -15.80 -0.88 9.45
C GLU A 89 -15.82 0.65 9.62
N SER A 90 -14.71 1.34 9.29
CA SER A 90 -14.62 2.78 9.46
C SER A 90 -15.53 3.58 8.49
N ASP A 91 -15.94 4.77 8.91
CA ASP A 91 -16.71 5.75 8.12
C ASP A 91 -15.93 6.38 6.94
N LEU A 92 -14.81 5.77 6.53
CA LEU A 92 -14.06 6.22 5.38
C LEU A 92 -14.88 6.02 4.09
N SER A 93 -14.70 6.91 3.12
CA SER A 93 -15.29 6.70 1.80
C SER A 93 -14.72 5.45 1.14
N GLU A 94 -15.51 4.78 0.31
CA GLU A 94 -15.07 3.59 -0.45
C GLU A 94 -13.77 3.83 -1.22
N TRP A 95 -13.63 5.02 -1.80
CA TRP A 95 -12.40 5.45 -2.46
C TRP A 95 -11.20 5.49 -1.51
N SER A 96 -11.40 5.99 -0.30
CA SER A 96 -10.36 6.01 0.73
C SER A 96 -10.01 4.60 1.18
N LYS A 97 -10.99 3.72 1.46
CA LYS A 97 -10.75 2.31 1.81
C LYS A 97 -9.93 1.60 0.72
N HIS A 98 -10.30 1.81 -0.54
CA HIS A 98 -9.58 1.31 -1.70
C HIS A 98 -8.11 1.78 -1.71
N ASP A 99 -7.86 3.06 -1.46
CA ASP A 99 -6.51 3.63 -1.42
C ASP A 99 -5.63 3.01 -0.33
N TYR A 100 -6.20 2.68 0.84
CA TYR A 100 -5.46 2.00 1.91
C TYR A 100 -5.07 0.58 1.49
N LYS A 101 -6.03 -0.18 0.97
CA LYS A 101 -5.81 -1.55 0.45
C LYS A 101 -4.76 -1.56 -0.67
N ALA A 102 -4.85 -0.62 -1.61
CA ALA A 102 -3.89 -0.48 -2.70
C ALA A 102 -2.48 -0.12 -2.19
N THR A 103 -2.38 0.78 -1.22
CA THR A 103 -1.08 1.16 -0.62
C THR A 103 -0.45 -0.01 0.12
N LEU A 104 -1.25 -0.75 0.90
CA LEU A 104 -0.78 -1.91 1.66
C LEU A 104 -0.26 -2.99 0.74
N LYS A 105 -0.99 -3.33 -0.34
CA LYS A 105 -0.55 -4.26 -1.38
C LYS A 105 0.75 -3.82 -2.06
N ASN A 106 0.87 -2.53 -2.38
CA ASN A 106 2.09 -1.98 -2.97
C ASN A 106 3.28 -2.06 -2.03
N PHE A 107 3.06 -1.87 -0.72
CA PHE A 107 4.10 -1.96 0.28
C PHE A 107 4.56 -3.41 0.46
N THR A 108 3.63 -4.34 0.72
CA THR A 108 3.97 -5.77 0.92
C THR A 108 4.60 -6.39 -0.32
N GLY A 109 4.07 -6.09 -1.52
CA GLY A 109 4.62 -6.59 -2.78
C GLY A 109 6.02 -6.06 -3.14
N ARG A 110 6.44 -4.91 -2.58
CA ARG A 110 7.77 -4.32 -2.81
C ARG A 110 8.80 -4.67 -1.73
N GLN A 111 8.42 -5.31 -0.62
CA GLN A 111 9.36 -5.75 0.42
C GLN A 111 10.17 -7.01 0.03
N VAL A 112 10.42 -7.23 -1.27
CA VAL A 112 11.22 -8.35 -1.78
C VAL A 112 12.71 -8.09 -1.60
N ASN A 113 13.15 -8.16 -0.34
CA ASN A 113 14.40 -8.75 0.13
C ASN A 113 14.58 -8.38 1.61
N CYS A 114 14.14 -9.27 2.49
CA CYS A 114 14.99 -10.01 3.41
C CYS A 114 14.09 -10.82 4.37
N LYS A 115 14.15 -12.15 4.19
CA LYS A 115 13.55 -13.25 4.95
C LYS A 115 12.15 -13.72 4.55
N ASN A 116 12.15 -14.97 4.10
CA ASN A 116 11.06 -15.92 3.89
C ASN A 116 9.81 -15.64 4.74
N HIS A 117 8.74 -15.21 4.08
CA HIS A 117 7.41 -15.73 4.38
C HIS A 117 6.60 -15.70 3.07
N ASN A 118 6.06 -16.86 2.70
CA ASN A 118 5.15 -17.03 1.57
C ASN A 118 3.95 -16.11 1.76
N PHE A 119 3.97 -14.94 1.12
CA PHE A 119 2.80 -14.07 0.99
C PHE A 119 2.15 -14.38 -0.35
N ASP A 120 1.45 -15.50 -0.42
CA ASP A 120 0.76 -15.94 -1.64
C ASP A 120 -0.28 -14.90 -2.06
N LEU A 121 0.03 -14.22 -3.16
CA LEU A 121 -0.72 -13.17 -3.83
C LEU A 121 -2.08 -13.64 -4.41
N LEU A 122 -2.54 -14.84 -4.05
CA LEU A 122 -3.75 -15.45 -4.58
C LEU A 122 -5.00 -15.21 -3.70
N HIS A 123 -4.85 -15.02 -2.40
CA HIS A 123 -6.00 -14.82 -1.49
C HIS A 123 -6.44 -13.35 -1.33
N ALA A 124 -5.54 -12.38 -1.54
CA ALA A 124 -5.89 -10.95 -1.47
C ALA A 124 -6.86 -10.50 -2.57
N LYS A 125 -7.15 -11.36 -3.57
CA LYS A 125 -8.15 -11.07 -4.61
C LYS A 125 -9.59 -11.35 -4.14
N SER A 126 -9.83 -12.33 -3.26
CA SER A 126 -11.20 -12.63 -2.79
C SER A 126 -11.65 -11.71 -1.65
N VAL A 127 -10.74 -11.33 -0.75
CA VAL A 127 -11.05 -10.47 0.41
C VAL A 127 -11.31 -9.00 0.02
N LEU A 128 -10.78 -8.56 -1.12
CA LEU A 128 -10.81 -7.14 -1.53
C LEU A 128 -11.93 -6.78 -2.51
N GLY A 129 -12.87 -7.69 -2.79
CA GLY A 129 -14.14 -7.36 -3.45
C GLY A 129 -14.00 -6.62 -4.78
N PHE A 130 -12.95 -6.91 -5.55
CA PHE A 130 -12.86 -6.40 -6.91
C PHE A 130 -13.89 -7.14 -7.76
N GLY A 131 -14.88 -6.40 -8.26
CA GLY A 131 -15.87 -6.91 -9.20
C GLY A 131 -15.20 -7.72 -10.32
N SER A 132 -15.74 -8.92 -10.56
CA SER A 132 -15.30 -9.86 -11.57
C SER A 132 -15.16 -9.17 -12.93
N ILE A 133 -13.93 -9.06 -13.42
CA ILE A 133 -13.67 -8.90 -14.86
C ILE A 133 -12.71 -10.02 -15.24
N VAL A 134 -13.34 -11.07 -15.79
CA VAL A 134 -12.82 -12.07 -16.72
C VAL A 134 -11.61 -12.89 -16.24
N ILE A 135 -11.89 -14.08 -15.71
CA ILE A 135 -11.02 -15.24 -15.92
C ILE A 135 -11.74 -16.09 -16.98
N ALA A 136 -11.34 -15.91 -18.23
CA ALA A 136 -11.59 -16.87 -19.29
C ALA A 136 -10.26 -17.56 -19.59
N ALA A 137 -10.28 -18.88 -19.43
CA ALA A 137 -9.34 -19.87 -19.98
C ALA A 137 -7.86 -19.74 -19.58
N ILE A 138 -7.37 -20.71 -18.80
CA ILE A 138 -6.71 -21.89 -19.37
C ILE A 138 -6.84 -22.99 -18.31
N ASP A 139 -7.87 -23.82 -18.49
CA ASP A 139 -7.90 -25.17 -17.96
C ASP A 139 -6.87 -26.00 -18.71
N ASN A 140 -5.97 -26.65 -18.00
CA ASN A 140 -5.31 -27.88 -18.42
C ASN A 140 -4.67 -28.53 -17.19
N ASN A 141 -5.50 -29.08 -16.30
CA ASN A 141 -5.19 -30.38 -15.72
C ASN A 141 -6.46 -30.96 -15.06
N THR A 142 -7.18 -31.74 -15.84
CA THR A 142 -8.21 -32.68 -15.34
C THR A 142 -7.49 -33.87 -14.74
N PRO A 143 -7.63 -34.20 -13.44
CA PRO A 143 -7.46 -35.56 -12.99
C PRO A 143 -8.83 -36.23 -13.07
N GLU A 144 -9.07 -36.99 -14.14
CA GLU A 144 -10.16 -37.95 -14.17
C GLU A 144 -9.98 -38.92 -13.00
N GLN A 145 -11.02 -39.03 -12.19
CA GLN A 145 -11.16 -40.12 -11.23
C GLN A 145 -11.24 -41.43 -12.00
N GLN A 146 -10.35 -42.38 -11.70
CA GLN A 146 -10.67 -43.79 -11.85
C GLN A 146 -10.64 -44.44 -10.47
N VAL A 147 -11.85 -44.63 -9.93
CA VAL A 147 -12.14 -45.65 -8.93
C VAL A 147 -12.79 -46.80 -9.69
N ASN A 148 -12.14 -47.96 -9.60
CA ASN A 148 -12.53 -49.30 -10.06
C ASN A 148 -12.37 -49.60 -11.55
#